data_AF-A0A818AN90-F1
#
_entry.id   AF-A0A818AN90-F1
#
_cell.length_a   1.000
_cell.length_b   1.000
_cell.length_c   1.000
_cell.angle_alpha   90.00
_cell.angle_beta   90.00
_cell.angle_gamma   90.00
#
_symmetry.space_group_name_H-M   'P 1'
#
loop_
_entity.id
_entity.type
_entity.pdbx_description
1 polymer ?
#
loop_
_entity_poly.entity_id
_entity_poly.type
_entity_poly.pdbx_seq_one_letter_code
_entity_poly.pdbx_strand_id
1 'polypeptide(L)'
;MAARNFQHFRSDRGASGNSNGKLIQLSRSLSWLLRHAVIKEGLQFQSDGYVFVDDVLKHRSFVNKYTIDDIHQCVAVNEKKRFGLKIDEVTGKEMIRAHQGHSLEEAVIDMREITDPNEYRTVLHGTYMRHWPSIRDKVY
;
A
#
# COMPACT_ATOMS: atom_id res chain seq x y z
N MET A 1 17.06 -20.56 17.04
CA MET A 1 15.75 -21.25 16.94
C MET A 1 14.71 -20.17 16.70
N ALA A 2 13.93 -20.09 15.61
CA ALA A 2 13.70 -20.97 14.48
C ALA A 2 13.52 -20.08 13.23
N ALA A 3 14.26 -20.36 12.17
CA ALA A 3 13.95 -19.85 10.83
C ALA A 3 12.70 -20.58 10.33
N ARG A 4 11.65 -19.86 9.92
CA ARG A 4 10.45 -20.47 9.34
C ARG A 4 10.31 -20.08 7.87
N ASN A 5 10.64 -21.08 7.05
CA ASN A 5 10.34 -21.33 5.65
C ASN A 5 9.23 -20.45 5.03
N PHE A 6 9.63 -19.49 4.20
CA PHE A 6 8.80 -19.00 3.11
C PHE A 6 8.84 -20.06 1.99
N GLN A 7 7.80 -20.88 1.89
CA GLN A 7 7.65 -21.83 0.79
C GLN A 7 7.60 -21.08 -0.55
N HIS A 8 8.45 -21.54 -1.47
CA HIS A 8 8.51 -21.19 -2.87
C HIS A 8 7.12 -21.24 -3.53
N PHE A 9 6.51 -20.08 -3.79
CA PHE A 9 5.43 -19.99 -4.77
C PHE A 9 6.06 -19.93 -6.17
N ARG A 10 5.96 -21.05 -6.89
CA ARG A 10 6.37 -21.17 -8.29
C ARG A 10 5.55 -20.18 -9.13
N SER A 11 6.24 -19.28 -9.83
CA SER A 11 5.63 -18.39 -10.82
C SER A 11 5.21 -19.21 -12.04
N ASP A 12 3.93 -19.58 -12.12
CA ASP A 12 3.37 -20.12 -13.34
C ASP A 12 3.16 -18.96 -14.34
N ARG A 13 3.87 -19.04 -15.46
CA ARG A 13 3.83 -18.03 -16.53
C ARG A 13 2.77 -18.46 -17.53
N GLY A 14 1.59 -17.83 -17.50
CA GLY A 14 0.64 -17.96 -18.60
C GLY A 14 -0.73 -17.33 -18.34
N ALA A 15 -0.95 -16.10 -18.82
CA ALA A 15 -2.23 -15.48 -19.24
C ALA A 15 -2.14 -13.94 -19.14
N SER A 16 -1.34 -13.30 -20.01
CA SER A 16 -0.74 -11.98 -19.74
C SER A 16 -1.50 -10.73 -20.24
N GLY A 17 -2.75 -10.83 -20.70
CA GLY A 17 -3.49 -9.64 -21.18
C GLY A 17 -4.38 -8.96 -20.14
N ASN A 18 -5.18 -9.75 -19.42
CA ASN A 18 -6.29 -9.24 -18.60
C ASN A 18 -5.95 -9.20 -17.09
N SER A 19 -5.10 -10.13 -16.63
CA SER A 19 -4.67 -10.27 -15.24
C SER A 19 -3.88 -9.05 -14.73
N ASN A 20 -2.95 -8.53 -15.53
CA ASN A 20 -2.20 -7.32 -15.19
C ASN A 20 -3.11 -6.09 -15.05
N GLY A 21 -4.10 -5.95 -15.94
CA GLY A 21 -5.08 -4.87 -15.85
C GLY A 21 -5.89 -4.92 -14.55
N LYS A 22 -6.33 -6.13 -14.15
CA LYS A 22 -7.04 -6.38 -12.89
C LYS A 22 -6.18 -6.01 -11.67
N LEU A 23 -4.91 -6.44 -11.63
CA LEU A 23 -4.00 -6.14 -10.52
C LEU A 23 -3.64 -4.66 -10.42
N ILE A 24 -3.47 -3.97 -11.55
CA ILE A 24 -3.23 -2.52 -11.58
C ILE A 24 -4.45 -1.78 -11.00
N GLN A 25 -5.66 -2.18 -11.40
CA GLN A 25 -6.89 -1.60 -10.84
C GLN A 25 -7.02 -1.88 -9.35
N LEU A 26 -6.73 -3.10 -8.90
CA LEU A 26 -6.70 -3.46 -7.49
C LEU A 26 -5.72 -2.58 -6.71
N SER A 27 -4.49 -2.43 -7.20
CA SER A 27 -3.45 -1.60 -6.59
C SER A 27 -3.88 -0.14 -6.45
N ARG A 28 -4.58 0.41 -7.45
CA ARG A 28 -5.14 1.77 -7.38
C ARG A 28 -6.26 1.87 -6.35
N SER A 29 -7.18 0.92 -6.34
CA SER A 29 -8.29 0.87 -5.37
C SER A 29 -7.79 0.73 -3.93
N LEU A 30 -6.83 -0.17 -3.69
CA LEU A 30 -6.17 -0.34 -2.40
C LEU A 30 -5.45 0.93 -1.97
N SER A 31 -4.71 1.57 -2.88
CA SER A 31 -4.01 2.82 -2.57
C SER A 31 -4.99 3.92 -2.17
N TRP A 32 -6.11 4.07 -2.89
CA TRP A 32 -7.13 5.06 -2.55
C TRP A 32 -7.77 4.77 -1.19
N LEU A 33 -8.18 3.52 -0.98
CA LEU A 33 -8.84 3.10 0.26
C LEU A 33 -7.91 3.34 1.46
N LEU A 34 -6.74 2.71 1.45
CA LEU A 34 -5.81 2.67 2.58
C LEU A 34 -5.19 4.02 2.89
N ARG A 35 -5.01 4.91 1.91
CA ARG A 35 -4.34 6.20 2.11
C ARG A 35 -5.28 7.35 2.47
N HIS A 36 -6.54 7.26 2.04
CA HIS A 36 -7.43 8.43 2.07
C HIS A 36 -8.82 8.11 2.61
N ALA A 37 -9.35 6.90 2.37
CA ALA A 37 -10.77 6.66 2.53
C ALA A 37 -11.13 5.72 3.69
N VAL A 38 -10.16 5.09 4.38
CA VAL A 38 -10.42 4.14 5.48
C VAL A 38 -11.42 4.67 6.50
N ILE A 39 -11.17 5.87 7.03
CA ILE A 39 -12.04 6.51 8.04
C ILE A 39 -13.40 6.87 7.44
N LYS A 40 -13.40 7.47 6.24
CA LYS A 40 -14.62 7.91 5.56
C LYS A 40 -15.55 6.75 5.18
N GLU A 41 -14.99 5.61 4.82
CA GLU A 41 -15.72 4.39 4.46
C GLU A 41 -16.06 3.52 5.69
N GLY A 42 -15.75 3.99 6.90
CA GLY A 42 -16.14 3.35 8.15
C GLY A 42 -15.41 2.02 8.43
N LEU A 43 -14.25 1.81 7.82
CA LEU A 43 -13.43 0.62 8.09
C LEU A 43 -12.68 0.79 9.40
N GLN A 44 -12.71 -0.25 10.22
CA GLN A 44 -11.87 -0.28 11.42
C GLN A 44 -10.41 -0.44 11.01
N PHE A 45 -9.55 0.38 11.61
CA PHE A 45 -8.12 0.33 11.40
C PHE A 45 -7.39 0.42 12.74
N GLN A 46 -6.25 -0.25 12.81
CA GLN A 46 -5.34 -0.14 13.96
C GLN A 46 -4.52 1.15 13.85
N SER A 47 -3.98 1.63 14.97
CA SER A 47 -3.19 2.86 15.03
C SER A 47 -1.97 2.86 14.08
N ASP A 48 -1.45 1.67 13.75
CA ASP A 48 -0.35 1.47 12.81
C ASP A 48 -0.78 1.45 11.32
N GLY A 49 -2.05 1.75 11.05
CA GLY A 49 -2.63 1.90 9.71
C GLY A 49 -3.12 0.59 9.08
N TYR A 50 -3.11 -0.52 9.82
CA TYR A 50 -3.58 -1.81 9.31
C TYR A 50 -5.10 -1.96 9.37
N VAL A 51 -5.67 -2.56 8.32
CA VAL A 51 -7.09 -2.90 8.18
C VAL A 51 -7.20 -4.40 7.89
N PHE A 52 -8.23 -5.07 8.42
CA PHE A 52 -8.45 -6.49 8.11
C PHE A 52 -8.74 -6.71 6.63
N VAL A 53 -8.09 -7.70 6.04
CA VAL A 53 -8.27 -8.07 4.63
C VAL A 53 -9.72 -8.49 4.36
N ASP A 54 -10.35 -9.21 5.30
CA ASP A 54 -11.77 -9.59 5.23
C ASP A 54 -12.68 -8.38 5.03
N ASP A 55 -12.43 -7.29 5.74
CA ASP A 55 -13.27 -6.10 5.69
C ASP A 55 -13.04 -5.30 4.41
N VAL A 56 -11.79 -5.27 3.93
CA VAL A 56 -11.47 -4.74 2.60
C VAL A 56 -12.20 -5.52 1.52
N LEU A 57 -12.23 -6.86 1.59
CA LEU A 57 -12.90 -7.71 0.60
C LEU A 57 -14.43 -7.61 0.65
N LYS A 58 -15.02 -7.24 1.80
CA LYS A 58 -16.46 -6.95 1.93
C LYS A 58 -16.84 -5.55 1.45
N HIS A 59 -15.88 -4.63 1.33
CA HIS A 59 -16.15 -3.27 0.89
C HIS A 59 -16.66 -3.24 -0.55
N ARG A 60 -17.63 -2.35 -0.84
CA ARG A 60 -18.33 -2.21 -2.14
C ARG A 60 -17.41 -2.15 -3.36
N SER A 61 -16.22 -1.58 -3.21
CA SER A 61 -15.25 -1.46 -4.31
C SER A 61 -14.50 -2.76 -4.63
N PHE A 62 -14.56 -3.75 -3.74
CA PHE A 62 -13.77 -4.99 -3.82
C PHE A 62 -14.61 -6.27 -3.80
N VAL A 63 -15.76 -6.23 -3.12
CA VAL A 63 -16.69 -7.37 -3.03
C VAL A 63 -17.05 -7.89 -4.40
N ASN A 64 -17.02 -9.22 -4.57
CA ASN A 64 -17.27 -9.94 -5.81
C ASN A 64 -16.34 -9.58 -7.00
N LYS A 65 -15.28 -8.79 -6.78
CA LYS A 65 -14.31 -8.39 -7.82
C LYS A 65 -12.92 -8.95 -7.57
N TYR A 66 -12.53 -9.08 -6.31
CA TYR A 66 -11.21 -9.53 -5.90
C TYR A 66 -11.29 -10.61 -4.83
N THR A 67 -10.27 -11.47 -4.79
CA THR A 67 -10.07 -12.50 -3.77
C THR A 67 -8.87 -12.17 -2.89
N ILE A 68 -8.67 -12.96 -1.84
CA ILE A 68 -7.48 -12.88 -1.00
C ILE A 68 -6.20 -13.15 -1.81
N ASP A 69 -6.24 -14.11 -2.75
CA ASP A 69 -5.12 -14.42 -3.64
C ASP A 69 -4.77 -13.24 -4.55
N ASP A 70 -5.78 -12.49 -5.04
CA ASP A 70 -5.54 -11.28 -5.82
C ASP A 70 -4.78 -10.22 -4.99
N ILE A 71 -5.10 -10.10 -3.69
CA ILE A 71 -4.40 -9.19 -2.77
C ILE A 71 -2.97 -9.67 -2.55
N HIS A 72 -2.75 -10.95 -2.25
CA HIS A 72 -1.41 -11.52 -2.09
C HIS A 72 -0.56 -11.31 -3.33
N GLN A 73 -1.12 -11.60 -4.50
CA GLN A 73 -0.44 -11.37 -5.77
C GLN A 73 -0.13 -9.89 -5.97
N CYS A 74 -1.09 -8.99 -5.67
CA CYS A 74 -0.90 -7.54 -5.77
C CYS A 74 0.23 -7.03 -4.88
N VAL A 75 0.38 -7.58 -3.67
CA VAL A 75 1.48 -7.23 -2.75
C VAL A 75 2.80 -7.81 -3.25
N ALA A 76 2.81 -9.08 -3.70
CA ALA A 76 4.02 -9.76 -4.16
C ALA A 76 4.64 -9.14 -5.42
N VAL A 77 3.82 -8.71 -6.39
CA VAL A 77 4.29 -8.10 -7.65
C VAL A 77 4.55 -6.59 -7.53
N ASN A 78 4.33 -5.99 -6.36
CA ASN A 78 4.47 -4.55 -6.19
C ASN A 78 5.93 -4.13 -6.04
N GLU A 79 6.56 -3.74 -7.14
CA GLU A 79 7.95 -3.25 -7.15
C GLU A 79 8.20 -2.10 -6.17
N LYS A 80 7.20 -1.24 -5.96
CA LYS A 80 7.31 -0.07 -5.08
C LYS A 80 7.06 -0.41 -3.60
N LYS A 81 6.78 -1.68 -3.27
CA LYS A 81 6.42 -2.13 -1.91
C LYS A 81 5.35 -1.22 -1.28
N ARG A 82 4.29 -0.92 -2.03
CA ARG A 82 3.25 0.04 -1.57
C ARG A 82 2.47 -0.46 -0.35
N PHE A 83 2.37 -1.77 -0.20
CA PHE A 83 1.51 -2.42 0.77
C PHE A 83 2.30 -3.41 1.62
N GLY A 84 1.87 -3.56 2.87
CA GLY A 84 2.37 -4.58 3.79
C GLY A 84 1.23 -5.47 4.26
N LEU A 85 1.49 -6.77 4.39
CA LEU A 85 0.58 -7.74 4.99
C LEU A 85 1.16 -8.19 6.34
N LYS A 86 0.30 -8.39 7.33
CA LYS A 86 0.64 -9.04 8.60
C LYS A 86 -0.50 -9.94 9.05
N ILE A 87 -0.19 -10.87 9.95
CA ILE A 87 -1.19 -11.60 10.71
C ILE A 87 -1.38 -10.88 12.03
N ASP A 88 -2.63 -10.61 12.39
CA ASP A 88 -2.99 -10.14 13.72
C ASP A 88 -2.85 -11.29 14.71
N GLU A 89 -1.98 -11.15 15.71
CA GLU A 89 -1.64 -12.23 16.64
C GLU A 89 -2.81 -12.64 17.56
N VAL A 90 -3.77 -11.73 17.77
CA VAL A 90 -4.93 -11.96 18.65
C VAL A 90 -6.02 -12.73 17.92
N THR A 91 -6.37 -12.29 16.70
CA THR A 91 -7.47 -12.87 15.92
C THR A 91 -7.02 -13.94 14.93
N GLY A 92 -5.72 -14.03 14.63
CA GLY A 92 -5.15 -14.90 13.61
C GLY A 92 -5.49 -14.48 12.17
N LYS A 93 -6.07 -13.29 11.98
CA LYS A 93 -6.54 -12.82 10.67
C LYS A 93 -5.51 -11.98 9.96
N GLU A 94 -5.55 -12.00 8.62
CA GLU A 94 -4.71 -11.15 7.80
C GLU A 94 -5.16 -9.69 7.81
N MET A 95 -4.17 -8.81 7.84
CA MET A 95 -4.34 -7.38 7.75
C MET A 95 -3.44 -6.79 6.67
N ILE A 96 -3.90 -5.72 6.05
CA ILE A 96 -3.18 -4.97 5.03
C ILE A 96 -3.05 -3.50 5.42
N ARG A 97 -1.92 -2.88 5.08
CA ARG A 97 -1.74 -1.43 5.15
C ARG A 97 -1.03 -0.87 3.94
N ALA A 98 -1.08 0.45 3.77
CA ALA A 98 -0.17 1.17 2.87
C ALA A 98 1.10 1.61 3.63
N HIS A 99 2.26 1.61 2.96
CA HIS A 99 3.51 2.08 3.58
C HIS A 99 3.68 3.60 3.60
N GLN A 100 3.16 4.29 2.57
CA GLN A 100 3.34 5.72 2.39
C GLN A 100 2.14 6.36 1.70
N GLY A 101 2.06 7.69 1.81
CA GLY A 101 1.11 8.53 1.08
C GLY A 101 -0.25 8.67 1.75
N HIS A 102 -0.34 8.43 3.05
CA HIS A 102 -1.54 8.73 3.83
C HIS A 102 -1.80 10.24 3.83
N SER A 103 -3.05 10.63 3.64
CA SER A 103 -3.50 12.00 3.88
C SER A 103 -4.26 12.13 5.21
N LEU A 104 -4.33 11.04 5.96
CA LEU A 104 -4.94 10.98 7.29
C LEU A 104 -3.85 11.24 8.32
N GLU A 105 -4.08 12.18 9.23
CA GLU A 105 -3.12 12.55 10.29
C GLU A 105 -2.90 11.40 11.28
N GLU A 106 -3.89 10.50 11.45
CA GLU A 106 -3.81 9.42 12.44
C GLU A 106 -3.01 8.19 11.97
N ALA A 107 -2.62 8.11 10.70
CA ALA A 107 -1.89 6.95 10.19
C ALA A 107 -0.41 7.02 10.57
N VAL A 108 0.04 6.13 11.47
CA VAL A 108 1.45 6.05 11.86
C VAL A 108 2.31 5.64 10.66
N ILE A 109 3.07 6.61 10.17
CA ILE A 109 4.11 6.42 9.17
C ILE A 109 5.32 5.82 9.88
N ASP A 110 5.53 4.51 9.71
CA ASP A 110 6.75 3.83 10.14
C ASP A 110 7.86 4.09 9.12
N MET A 111 8.46 5.29 9.21
CA MET A 111 9.61 5.70 8.41
C MET A 111 10.69 6.28 9.31
N ARG A 112 11.94 6.02 8.94
CA ARG A 112 13.08 6.71 9.53
C ARG A 112 13.10 8.16 9.04
N GLU A 113 13.11 9.09 9.97
CA GLU A 113 13.37 10.50 9.69
C GLU A 113 14.82 10.68 9.22
N ILE A 114 15.01 11.44 8.15
CA ILE A 114 16.33 11.83 7.66
C ILE A 114 16.58 13.23 8.17
N THR A 115 17.47 13.35 9.16
CA THR A 115 17.83 14.63 9.78
C THR A 115 19.12 15.23 9.22
N ASP A 116 19.96 14.41 8.57
CA ASP A 116 21.21 14.86 7.94
C ASP A 116 21.04 14.95 6.42
N PRO A 117 21.06 16.16 5.83
CA PRO A 117 21.00 16.36 4.38
C PRO A 117 22.15 15.68 3.62
N ASN A 118 23.27 15.38 4.27
CA ASN A 118 24.40 14.72 3.63
C ASN A 118 24.19 13.22 3.41
N GLU A 119 23.24 12.59 4.12
CA GLU A 119 22.90 11.18 3.92
C GLU A 119 22.39 10.92 2.49
N TYR A 120 21.68 11.91 1.92
CA TYR A 120 21.14 11.87 0.56
C TYR A 120 21.35 13.20 -0.15
N ARG A 121 22.57 13.41 -0.66
CA ARG A 121 22.98 14.68 -1.30
C ARG A 121 22.09 15.14 -2.46
N THR A 122 21.45 14.20 -3.16
CA THR A 122 20.53 14.51 -4.27
C THR A 122 19.24 13.71 -4.12
N VAL A 123 18.12 14.41 -4.04
CA VAL A 123 16.77 13.84 -4.06
C VAL A 123 15.98 14.47 -5.20
N LEU A 124 15.22 13.66 -5.93
CA LEU A 124 14.45 14.10 -7.10
C LEU A 124 12.96 14.10 -6.78
N HIS A 125 12.27 15.19 -7.09
CA HIS A 125 10.81 15.28 -7.03
C HIS A 125 10.25 15.61 -8.41
N GLY A 126 9.52 14.66 -9.00
CA GLY A 126 8.82 14.89 -10.27
C GLY A 126 7.52 15.65 -10.05
N THR A 127 7.30 16.73 -10.81
CA THR A 127 6.07 17.53 -10.78
C THR A 127 5.68 17.97 -12.19
N TYR A 128 4.48 18.55 -12.35
CA TYR A 128 4.05 19.11 -13.63
C TYR A 128 4.64 20.51 -13.85
N MET A 129 5.00 20.84 -15.10
CA MET A 129 5.58 22.14 -15.47
C MET A 129 4.73 23.34 -15.02
N ARG A 130 3.40 23.22 -15.05
CA ARG A 130 2.48 24.27 -14.57
C ARG A 130 2.65 24.62 -13.08
N HIS A 131 3.20 23.70 -12.27
CA HIS A 131 3.46 23.93 -10.86
C HIS A 131 4.86 24.51 -10.60
N TRP A 132 5.74 24.54 -11.61
CA TRP A 132 7.11 25.04 -11.47
C TRP A 132 7.19 26.49 -10.97
N PRO A 133 6.41 27.46 -11.50
CA PRO A 133 6.46 28.83 -10.99
C PRO A 133 6.18 28.91 -9.48
N SER A 134 5.16 28.18 -8.99
CA SER A 134 4.82 28.14 -7.57
C SER A 134 5.87 27.44 -6.70
N ILE A 135 6.68 26.54 -7.25
CA ILE A 135 7.73 25.85 -6.50
C ILE A 135 8.99 26.70 -6.44
N ARG A 136 9.38 27.31 -7.58
CA ARG A 136 10.57 28.17 -7.70
C ARG A 136 10.47 29.42 -6.85
N ASP A 137 9.29 30.04 -6.82
CA ASP A 137 9.08 31.36 -6.19
C ASP A 137 8.66 31.24 -4.71
N LYS A 138 8.55 30.02 -4.16
CA LYS A 138 8.36 29.79 -2.73
C LYS A 138 9.68 29.99 -1.97
N VAL A 139 9.73 31.03 -1.14
CA VAL A 139 10.80 31.24 -0.17
C VAL A 139 10.50 30.40 1.06
N TYR A 140 11.45 29.57 1.49
CA TYR A 140 11.43 28.78 2.73
C TYR A 140 12.37 29.40 3.77
#